data_AF-A0A532EV79-F1
#
_entry.id   AF-A0A532EV79-F1
#
_cell.length_a   1.000
_cell.length_b   1.000
_cell.length_c   1.000
_cell.angle_alpha   90.00
_cell.angle_beta   90.00
_cell.angle_gamma   90.00
#
_symmetry.space_group_name_H-M   'P 1'
#
loop_
_entity.id
_entity.type
_entity.pdbx_description
1 polymer ?
#
loop_
_entity_poly.entity_id
_entity_poly.type
_entity_poly.pdbx_seq_one_letter_code
_entity_poly.pdbx_strand_id
1 'polypeptide(L)'
;MHRHDRLVRGYYALTAGSINREDAPQRISQGLAGHPIGVAVMGRLAVDASQQGEGLGTTLLQDALMRVEQAGDMIAIRAVLVQAVNDTARDFYLRFGFSPSPIDELRLMLLMKDLRAFLRTG
;
A
#
# COMPACT_ATOMS: atom_id res chain seq x y z
N MET A 1 11.04 17.71 35.40
CA MET A 1 11.40 17.78 33.97
C MET A 1 10.60 16.68 33.26
N HIS A 2 9.49 17.03 32.60
CA HIS A 2 8.53 16.08 32.02
C HIS A 2 9.15 15.40 30.80
N ARG A 3 9.64 14.16 30.96
CA ARG A 3 9.93 13.25 29.85
C ARG A 3 8.55 12.87 29.27
N HIS A 4 8.15 13.53 28.18
CA HIS A 4 7.06 13.00 27.37
C HIS A 4 7.54 11.67 26.82
N ASP A 5 7.12 10.57 27.45
CA ASP A 5 7.39 9.24 26.96
C ASP A 5 6.66 9.12 25.63
N ARG A 6 7.42 9.20 24.53
CA ARG A 6 6.88 9.35 23.18
C ARG A 6 6.44 7.98 22.69
N LEU A 7 5.31 7.50 23.22
CA LEU A 7 4.77 6.19 22.91
C LEU A 7 4.33 6.15 21.44
N VAL A 8 4.99 5.31 20.65
CA VAL A 8 4.65 5.07 19.25
C VAL A 8 3.42 4.17 19.18
N ARG A 9 2.29 4.72 18.73
CA ARG A 9 1.00 4.00 18.63
C ARG A 9 0.77 3.32 17.28
N GLY A 10 1.65 3.52 16.32
CA GLY A 10 1.62 2.85 15.03
C GLY A 10 2.69 3.39 14.08
N TYR A 11 2.99 2.63 13.04
CA TYR A 11 3.97 2.98 12.02
C TYR A 11 3.70 2.26 10.70
N TYR A 12 4.32 2.76 9.63
CA TYR A 12 4.44 2.05 8.38
C TYR A 12 5.84 2.23 7.78
N ALA A 13 6.18 1.39 6.80
CA ALA A 13 7.42 1.51 6.04
C ALA A 13 7.14 1.40 4.54
N LEU A 14 7.75 2.30 3.77
CA LEU A 14 7.67 2.34 2.31
C LEU A 14 9.06 2.14 1.71
N THR A 15 9.14 1.34 0.67
CA THR A 15 10.35 1.16 -0.14
C THR A 15 10.01 1.16 -1.62
N ALA A 16 10.97 1.53 -2.47
CA ALA A 16 10.84 1.33 -3.91
C ALA A 16 11.15 -0.13 -4.26
N GLY A 17 10.48 -0.68 -5.27
CA GLY A 17 10.72 -2.02 -5.78
C GLY A 17 10.24 -2.18 -7.21
N SER A 18 10.36 -3.41 -7.72
CA SER A 18 9.83 -3.80 -9.02
C SER A 18 9.29 -5.22 -8.98
N ILE A 19 8.29 -5.50 -9.80
CA ILE A 19 7.76 -6.85 -10.01
C ILE A 19 7.90 -7.25 -11.47
N ASN A 20 8.02 -8.55 -11.74
CA ASN A 20 7.94 -9.03 -13.11
C ASN A 20 6.52 -8.83 -13.64
N ARG A 21 6.40 -8.73 -14.97
CA ARG A 21 5.13 -8.44 -15.63
C ARG A 21 4.13 -9.58 -15.46
N GLU A 22 4.62 -10.80 -15.46
CA GLU A 22 3.87 -12.04 -15.23
C GLU A 22 3.31 -12.16 -13.81
N ASP A 23 3.92 -11.48 -12.84
CA ASP A 23 3.51 -11.54 -11.43
C ASP A 23 2.42 -10.51 -11.08
N ALA A 24 2.11 -9.63 -12.02
CA ALA A 24 1.15 -8.55 -11.86
C ALA A 24 -0.22 -8.94 -12.46
N PRO A 25 -1.33 -8.53 -11.83
CA PRO A 25 -2.65 -8.62 -12.46
C PRO A 25 -2.63 -7.97 -13.85
N GLN A 26 -3.37 -8.54 -14.80
CA GLN A 26 -3.39 -8.07 -16.19
C GLN A 26 -3.65 -6.56 -16.29
N ARG A 27 -4.51 -6.02 -15.41
CA ARG A 27 -4.85 -4.59 -15.35
C ARG A 27 -3.65 -3.68 -15.02
N ILE A 28 -2.62 -4.23 -14.36
CA ILE A 28 -1.39 -3.53 -13.98
C ILE A 28 -0.33 -3.64 -15.08
N SER A 29 -0.20 -4.82 -15.68
CA SER A 29 0.78 -5.12 -16.74
C SER A 29 0.33 -4.71 -18.15
N GLN A 30 -0.94 -4.35 -18.33
CA GLN A 30 -1.49 -3.93 -19.62
C GLN A 30 -0.79 -2.67 -20.15
N GLY A 31 -0.40 -2.72 -21.43
CA GLY A 31 0.24 -1.61 -22.14
C GLY A 31 1.74 -1.42 -21.86
N LEU A 32 2.33 -2.27 -21.02
CA LEU A 32 3.78 -2.24 -20.75
C LEU A 32 4.51 -3.25 -21.63
N ALA A 33 5.59 -2.80 -22.29
CA ALA A 33 6.61 -3.68 -22.87
C ALA A 33 7.26 -4.52 -21.76
N GLY A 34 7.90 -5.64 -22.09
CA GLY A 34 8.35 -6.70 -21.16
C GLY A 34 9.42 -6.34 -20.11
N HIS A 35 9.42 -5.12 -19.58
CA HIS A 35 10.26 -4.65 -18.50
C HIS A 35 9.57 -4.80 -17.14
N PRO A 36 10.36 -4.89 -16.05
CA PRO A 36 9.82 -4.90 -14.69
C PRO A 36 8.96 -3.65 -14.41
N ILE A 37 7.88 -3.86 -13.67
CA ILE A 37 6.93 -2.81 -13.31
C ILE A 37 7.37 -2.20 -11.99
N GLY A 38 7.66 -0.89 -11.99
CA GLY A 38 8.01 -0.15 -10.78
C GLY A 38 6.84 -0.10 -9.79
N VAL A 39 7.11 -0.38 -8.52
CA VAL A 39 6.12 -0.39 -7.44
C VAL A 39 6.64 0.29 -6.18
N ALA A 40 5.73 0.86 -5.39
CA ALA A 40 6.00 1.20 -4.01
C ALA A 40 5.58 0.03 -3.12
N VAL A 41 6.51 -0.53 -2.35
CA VAL A 41 6.25 -1.65 -1.45
C VAL A 41 5.95 -1.10 -0.05
N MET A 42 4.78 -1.44 0.47
CA MET A 42 4.44 -1.24 1.87
C MET A 42 4.92 -2.46 2.67
N GLY A 43 6.13 -2.36 3.21
CA GLY A 43 6.78 -3.49 3.90
C GLY A 43 6.11 -3.84 5.22
N ARG A 44 5.58 -2.84 5.93
CA ARG A 44 4.82 -3.05 7.16
C ARG A 44 3.85 -1.90 7.40
N LEU A 45 2.71 -2.23 7.98
CA LEU A 45 1.77 -1.31 8.61
C LEU A 45 1.33 -1.97 9.91
N ALA A 46 1.58 -1.31 11.04
CA ALA A 46 1.27 -1.85 12.34
C ALA A 46 0.71 -0.76 13.26
N VAL A 47 -0.28 -1.14 14.06
CA VAL A 47 -0.93 -0.30 15.06
C VAL A 47 -0.82 -1.01 16.40
N ASP A 48 -0.55 -0.23 17.45
CA ASP A 48 -0.54 -0.73 18.81
C ASP A 48 -1.87 -1.40 19.16
N ALA A 49 -1.82 -2.52 19.89
CA ALA A 49 -3.01 -3.31 20.21
C ALA A 49 -4.08 -2.50 20.95
N SER A 50 -3.69 -1.53 21.78
CA SER A 50 -4.63 -0.67 22.51
C SER A 50 -5.36 0.35 21.62
N GLN A 51 -4.98 0.45 20.34
CA GLN A 51 -5.51 1.43 19.37
C GLN A 51 -6.09 0.74 18.12
N GLN A 52 -6.19 -0.59 18.12
CA GLN A 52 -6.84 -1.32 17.04
C GLN A 52 -8.35 -1.07 17.07
N GLY A 53 -8.97 -0.97 15.90
CA GLY A 53 -10.41 -0.67 15.76
C GLY A 53 -10.74 0.83 15.83
N GLU A 54 -9.84 1.68 16.33
CA GLU A 54 -10.04 3.13 16.49
C GLU A 54 -9.69 3.95 15.23
N GLY A 55 -9.59 3.30 14.07
CA GLY A 55 -9.30 3.98 12.78
C GLY A 55 -7.85 4.39 12.54
N LEU A 56 -6.94 4.27 13.52
CA LEU A 56 -5.53 4.66 13.35
C LEU A 56 -4.83 3.94 12.18
N GLY A 57 -5.16 2.66 11.95
CA GLY A 57 -4.63 1.90 10.81
C GLY A 57 -5.07 2.48 9.46
N THR A 58 -6.34 2.92 9.37
CA THR A 58 -6.88 3.61 8.20
C THR A 58 -6.16 4.93 7.96
N THR A 59 -5.96 5.74 9.00
CA THR A 59 -5.26 7.03 8.89
C THR A 59 -3.81 6.85 8.44
N LEU A 60 -3.10 5.86 9.02
CA LEU A 60 -1.72 5.54 8.62
C LEU A 60 -1.64 5.04 7.18
N LEU A 61 -2.58 4.20 6.75
CA LEU A 61 -2.65 3.75 5.36
C LEU A 61 -2.89 4.92 4.41
N GLN A 62 -3.83 5.82 4.73
CA GLN A 62 -4.09 7.02 3.92
C GLN A 62 -2.86 7.93 3.83
N ASP A 63 -2.17 8.18 4.95
CA ASP A 63 -0.92 8.96 4.96
C ASP A 63 0.17 8.30 4.08
N ALA A 64 0.33 6.98 4.19
CA ALA A 64 1.28 6.26 3.36
C ALA A 64 0.93 6.34 1.86
N LEU A 65 -0.35 6.19 1.52
CA LEU A 65 -0.84 6.28 0.15
C LEU A 65 -0.64 7.68 -0.45
N MET A 66 -0.88 8.75 0.32
CA MET A 66 -0.60 10.13 -0.11
C MET A 66 0.89 10.34 -0.39
N ARG A 67 1.78 9.76 0.43
CA ARG A 67 3.24 9.85 0.20
C ARG A 67 3.68 9.09 -1.04
N VAL A 68 3.09 7.92 -1.30
CA VAL A 68 3.35 7.21 -2.56
C VAL A 68 2.87 8.05 -3.75
N GLU A 69 1.69 8.66 -3.65
CA GLU A 69 1.15 9.50 -4.73
C GLU A 69 2.11 10.64 -5.08
N GLN A 70 2.56 11.38 -4.07
CA GLN A 70 3.56 12.43 -4.22
C GLN A 70 4.88 11.93 -4.82
N ALA A 71 5.35 10.74 -4.40
CA ALA A 71 6.57 10.15 -4.94
C ALA A 71 6.39 9.64 -6.39
N GLY A 72 5.19 9.20 -6.75
CA GLY A 72 4.85 8.65 -8.07
C GLY A 72 4.88 9.66 -9.21
N ASP A 73 4.84 10.95 -8.88
CA ASP A 73 5.06 12.02 -9.87
C ASP A 73 6.54 12.17 -10.24
N MET A 74 7.46 11.80 -9.34
CA MET A 74 8.90 11.91 -9.55
C MET A 74 9.55 10.58 -9.98
N ILE A 75 9.00 9.46 -9.53
CA ILE A 75 9.53 8.11 -9.73
C ILE A 75 8.47 7.30 -10.47
N ALA A 76 8.87 6.54 -11.49
CA ALA A 76 7.99 5.70 -12.30
C ALA A 76 7.37 4.53 -11.50
N ILE A 77 6.45 4.86 -10.59
CA ILE A 77 5.68 3.93 -9.77
C ILE A 77 4.35 3.70 -10.46
N ARG A 78 4.04 2.43 -10.74
CA ARG A 78 2.78 2.03 -11.40
C ARG A 78 1.72 1.59 -10.41
N ALA A 79 2.14 1.01 -9.30
CA ALA A 79 1.26 0.45 -8.28
C ALA A 79 1.91 0.48 -6.88
N VAL A 80 1.07 0.42 -5.85
CA VAL A 80 1.44 0.05 -4.48
C VAL A 80 1.31 -1.46 -4.34
N LEU A 81 2.29 -2.10 -3.72
CA LEU A 81 2.31 -3.51 -3.39
C LEU A 81 2.33 -3.69 -1.87
N VAL A 82 1.50 -4.59 -1.35
CA VAL A 82 1.54 -5.02 0.04
C VAL A 82 1.40 -6.54 0.13
N GLN A 83 2.11 -7.15 1.08
CA GLN A 83 1.88 -8.53 1.47
C GLN A 83 1.07 -8.54 2.77
N ALA A 84 -0.19 -8.94 2.69
CA ALA A 84 -1.02 -9.17 3.85
C ALA A 84 -0.48 -10.38 4.65
N VAL A 85 -0.51 -10.26 5.97
CA VAL A 85 -0.03 -11.32 6.88
C VAL A 85 -1.08 -12.40 7.14
N ASN A 86 -2.36 -12.10 6.88
CA ASN A 86 -3.51 -12.98 7.04
C ASN A 86 -4.74 -12.41 6.31
N ASP A 87 -5.83 -13.18 6.27
CA ASP A 87 -7.08 -12.80 5.60
C ASP A 87 -7.71 -11.54 6.20
N THR A 88 -7.63 -11.33 7.52
CA THR A 88 -8.14 -10.10 8.15
C THR A 88 -7.40 -8.86 7.64
N ALA A 89 -6.08 -8.92 7.51
CA ALA A 89 -5.28 -7.86 6.92
C ALA A 89 -5.58 -7.70 5.43
N ARG A 90 -5.79 -8.80 4.71
CA ARG A 90 -6.20 -8.78 3.30
C ARG A 90 -7.49 -8.00 3.13
N ASP A 91 -8.53 -8.37 3.88
CA ASP A 91 -9.85 -7.76 3.82
C ASP A 91 -9.82 -6.27 4.22
N PHE A 92 -8.94 -5.91 5.18
CA PHE A 92 -8.67 -4.51 5.49
C PHE A 92 -8.19 -3.72 4.27
N TYR A 93 -7.19 -4.22 3.53
CA TYR A 93 -6.67 -3.53 2.34
C TYR A 93 -7.65 -3.53 1.15
N LEU A 94 -8.41 -4.60 0.95
CA LEU A 94 -9.40 -4.70 -0.13
C LEU A 94 -10.42 -3.55 -0.09
N ARG A 95 -10.78 -3.08 1.12
CA ARG A 95 -11.67 -1.92 1.32
C ARG A 95 -11.13 -0.60 0.75
N PHE A 96 -9.82 -0.50 0.50
CA PHE A 96 -9.16 0.68 -0.07
C PHE A 96 -8.91 0.55 -1.58
N GLY A 97 -9.53 -0.43 -2.24
CA GLY A 97 -9.41 -0.64 -3.68
C GLY A 97 -8.17 -1.43 -4.10
N PHE A 98 -7.45 -2.03 -3.14
CA PHE A 98 -6.43 -3.02 -3.45
C PHE A 98 -7.10 -4.26 -4.07
N SER A 99 -6.38 -4.92 -4.98
CA SER A 99 -6.80 -6.16 -5.61
C SER A 99 -5.73 -7.24 -5.46
N PRO A 100 -6.11 -8.52 -5.27
CA PRO A 100 -5.15 -9.61 -5.19
C PRO A 100 -4.33 -9.80 -6.47
N SER A 101 -3.09 -10.23 -6.31
CA SER A 101 -2.24 -10.74 -7.38
C SER A 101 -2.77 -12.10 -7.86
N PRO A 102 -2.61 -12.43 -9.16
CA PRO A 102 -2.95 -13.76 -9.66
C PRO A 102 -2.10 -14.89 -9.05
N ILE A 103 -0.99 -14.57 -8.37
CA ILE A 103 -0.05 -15.57 -7.82
C ILE A 103 -0.33 -15.89 -6.36
N ASP A 104 -0.80 -14.90 -5.60
CA ASP A 104 -1.02 -15.04 -4.15
C ASP A 104 -2.13 -14.07 -3.71
N GLU A 105 -3.17 -14.61 -3.08
CA GLU A 105 -4.32 -13.82 -2.60
C GLU A 105 -3.95 -12.83 -1.49
N LEU A 106 -2.89 -13.10 -0.74
CA LEU A 106 -2.36 -12.20 0.29
C LEU A 106 -1.43 -11.14 -0.30
N ARG A 107 -0.98 -11.30 -1.54
CA ARG A 107 -0.23 -10.26 -2.25
C ARG A 107 -1.20 -9.32 -2.94
N LEU A 108 -1.35 -8.13 -2.39
CA LEU A 108 -2.32 -7.15 -2.86
C LEU A 108 -1.65 -5.98 -3.57
N MET A 109 -2.28 -5.49 -4.62
CA MET A 109 -1.79 -4.38 -5.43
C MET A 109 -2.87 -3.31 -5.64
N LEU A 110 -2.47 -2.04 -5.52
CA LEU A 110 -3.32 -0.88 -5.82
C LEU A 110 -2.68 -0.08 -6.96
N LEU A 111 -3.42 0.10 -8.05
CA LEU A 111 -2.94 0.91 -9.16
C LEU A 111 -2.87 2.39 -8.78
N MET A 112 -1.81 3.07 -9.20
CA MET A 112 -1.68 4.52 -8.98
C MET A 112 -2.85 5.31 -9.58
N LYS A 113 -3.41 4.84 -10.70
CA LYS A 113 -4.59 5.47 -11.32
C LYS A 113 -5.82 5.41 -10.41
N ASP A 114 -6.00 4.29 -9.70
CA ASP A 114 -7.13 4.08 -8.80
C ASP A 114 -6.89 4.79 -7.46
N LEU A 115 -5.64 4.78 -6.98
CA LEU A 115 -5.22 5.59 -5.84
C LEU A 115 -5.55 7.07 -6.07
N ARG A 116 -5.17 7.62 -7.23
CA ARG A 116 -5.47 9.02 -7.58
C ARG A 116 -6.98 9.28 -7.68
N ALA A 117 -7.76 8.33 -8.18
CA ALA A 117 -9.22 8.45 -8.19
C ALA A 117 -9.80 8.44 -6.77
N PHE A 118 -9.29 7.55 -5.90
CA PHE A 118 -9.68 7.44 -4.50
C PHE A 118 -9.41 8.75 -3.73
N LEU A 119 -8.21 9.32 -3.87
CA LEU A 119 -7.82 10.56 -3.19
C LEU A 119 -8.59 11.81 -3.66
N ARG A 120 -9.14 11.79 -4.87
CA ARG A 120 -9.95 12.91 -5.40
C ARG A 120 -11.40 12.89 -4.94
N THR A 121 -11.84 11.78 -4.33
CA THR A 121 -13.24 11.57 -3.92
C THR A 121 -13.41 11.71 -2.39
N GLY A 122 -12.34 12.05 -1.67
CA GLY A 122 -12.33 12.28 -0.22
C GLY A 122 -12.25 13.75 0.16
#